data_AF-A0A9R1AWI3-F1
#
_entry.id   AF-A0A9R1AWI3-F1
#
_cell.length_a   1.000
_cell.length_b   1.000
_cell.length_c   1.000
_cell.angle_alpha   90.00
_cell.angle_beta   90.00
_cell.angle_gamma   90.00
#
_symmetry.space_group_name_H-M   'P 1'
#
loop_
_entity.id
_entity.type
_entity.pdbx_description
1 polymer ?
#
loop_
_entity_poly.entity_id
_entity_poly.type
_entity_poly.pdbx_seq_one_letter_code
_entity_poly.pdbx_strand_id
1 'polypeptide(L)'
;MEQASETSDGIDHLALAGICHALACADELHFGRILVSLVRICGRIGDVGVAVRVLKLVDWLVSGFVESRRMRKVQVLFEVISPEKCESEGYVLFPAVMAACGGLRALRVASVRHRLDFAPRLKEAPERTIRFAARRAAVEGRPDDDQRRVLLQCVALGLTQCGPVASNDSVLRCVLMALLEELLPLPRLLRISVKSPDGNSAELAKNQVMQHQDSVLFKEAGPVTWVLCNQYSFADEKTKDYVETRQRLQNTGWMQTPQGGSSQRLLLGSWWNSLVWNI
;
A
#
# COMPACT_ATOMS: atom_id res chain seq x y z
N MET A 1 -22.36 11.54 33.35
CA MET A 1 -22.64 10.64 32.21
C MET A 1 -21.99 11.30 31.00
N GLU A 2 -20.67 11.17 30.86
CA GLU A 2 -20.01 10.03 30.19
C GLU A 2 -20.53 9.80 28.78
N GLN A 3 -19.71 10.18 27.80
CA GLN A 3 -19.13 9.22 26.87
C GLN A 3 -17.82 9.81 26.37
N ALA A 4 -16.74 9.46 27.07
CA ALA A 4 -15.40 9.55 26.52
C ALA A 4 -15.36 8.59 25.33
N SER A 5 -15.12 9.11 24.13
CA SER A 5 -14.89 8.29 22.96
C SER A 5 -13.56 7.57 23.17
N GLU A 6 -13.65 6.29 23.52
CA GLU A 6 -12.51 5.37 23.55
C GLU A 6 -11.79 5.43 22.20
N THR A 7 -10.63 6.07 22.20
CA THR A 7 -9.68 6.01 21.11
C THR A 7 -9.19 4.58 21.02
N SER A 8 -9.62 3.88 19.95
CA SER A 8 -9.17 2.56 19.54
C SER A 8 -7.69 2.33 19.87
N ASP A 9 -7.47 1.38 20.77
CA ASP A 9 -6.20 1.03 21.40
C ASP A 9 -5.32 0.28 20.39
N GLY A 10 -4.86 0.98 19.35
CA GLY A 10 -3.90 0.46 18.40
C GLY A 10 -2.51 0.51 19.02
N ILE A 11 -1.80 -0.63 19.08
CA ILE A 11 -0.37 -0.83 19.46
C ILE A 11 0.38 0.48 19.76
N ASP A 12 0.38 0.93 21.02
CA ASP A 12 1.06 2.15 21.44
C ASP A 12 2.57 2.14 21.11
N HIS A 13 3.19 3.32 21.01
CA HIS A 13 4.62 3.50 20.76
C HIS A 13 5.51 2.72 21.73
N LEU A 14 5.09 2.61 23.00
CA LEU A 14 5.76 1.81 24.03
C LEU A 14 5.68 0.30 23.73
N ALA A 15 4.50 -0.18 23.31
CA ALA A 15 4.32 -1.57 22.91
C ALA A 15 5.17 -1.90 21.67
N LEU A 16 5.23 -1.00 20.69
CA LEU A 16 6.07 -1.17 19.50
C LEU A 16 7.56 -1.23 19.87
N ALA A 17 8.03 -0.37 20.77
CA ALA A 17 9.41 -0.37 21.26
C ALA A 17 9.75 -1.68 22.00
N GLY A 18 8.84 -2.18 22.84
CA GLY A 18 8.99 -3.48 23.52
C GLY A 18 9.10 -4.64 22.53
N ILE A 19 8.25 -4.69 21.51
CA ILE A 19 8.30 -5.71 20.44
C ILE A 19 9.63 -5.60 19.68
N CYS A 20 10.05 -4.39 19.30
CA CYS A 20 11.33 -4.15 18.64
C CYS A 20 12.51 -4.66 19.48
N HIS A 21 12.51 -4.39 20.78
CA HIS A 21 13.56 -4.84 21.68
C HIS A 21 13.59 -6.37 21.79
N ALA A 22 12.43 -7.01 21.96
CA ALA A 22 12.30 -8.47 22.01
C ALA A 22 12.84 -9.13 20.72
N LEU A 23 12.44 -8.62 19.55
CA LEU A 23 12.94 -9.09 18.25
C LEU A 23 14.45 -8.85 18.06
N ALA A 24 14.96 -7.71 18.53
CA ALA A 24 16.37 -7.39 18.45
C ALA A 24 17.23 -8.34 19.30
N CYS A 25 16.75 -8.75 20.48
CA CYS A 25 17.47 -9.61 21.42
C CYS A 25 17.28 -11.12 21.18
N ALA A 26 16.19 -11.54 20.53
CA ALA A 26 15.92 -12.95 20.26
C ALA A 26 17.03 -13.63 19.42
N ASP A 27 17.24 -14.93 19.57
CA ASP A 27 18.01 -15.70 18.59
C ASP A 27 17.24 -15.82 17.25
N GLU A 28 17.84 -16.40 16.22
CA GLU A 28 17.25 -16.48 14.88
C GLU A 28 15.94 -17.30 14.84
N LEU A 29 15.86 -18.36 15.63
CA LEU A 29 14.71 -19.26 15.68
C LEU A 29 13.53 -18.60 16.37
N HIS A 30 13.76 -17.98 17.53
CA HIS A 30 12.75 -17.22 18.25
C HIS A 30 12.36 -15.96 17.48
N PHE A 31 13.30 -15.28 16.84
CA PHE A 31 13.02 -14.14 15.97
C PHE A 31 12.02 -14.51 14.87
N GLY A 32 12.26 -15.62 14.15
CA GLY A 32 11.33 -16.11 13.14
C GLY A 32 9.94 -16.39 13.72
N ARG A 33 9.85 -17.11 14.85
CA ARG A 33 8.56 -17.43 15.49
C ARG A 33 7.78 -16.20 15.95
N ILE A 34 8.46 -15.20 16.51
CA ILE A 34 7.85 -13.94 16.93
C ILE A 34 7.33 -13.19 15.71
N LEU A 35 8.10 -13.13 14.61
CA LEU A 35 7.65 -12.51 13.36
C LEU A 35 6.41 -13.17 12.78
N VAL A 36 6.37 -14.51 12.73
CA VAL A 36 5.18 -15.26 12.29
C VAL A 36 3.95 -14.86 13.10
N SER A 37 4.11 -14.78 14.43
CA SER A 37 3.04 -14.39 15.33
C SER A 37 2.60 -12.95 15.08
N LEU A 38 3.55 -12.03 14.90
CA LEU A 38 3.28 -10.62 14.60
C LEU A 38 2.51 -10.46 13.30
N VAL A 39 2.95 -11.10 12.21
CA VAL A 39 2.28 -11.05 10.90
C VAL A 39 0.85 -11.57 11.00
N ARG A 40 0.62 -12.66 11.74
CA ARG A 40 -0.73 -13.20 11.98
C ARG A 40 -1.61 -12.25 12.78
N ILE A 41 -1.10 -11.67 13.86
CA ILE A 41 -1.85 -10.73 14.71
C ILE A 41 -2.22 -9.48 13.90
N CYS A 42 -1.25 -8.87 13.22
CA CYS A 42 -1.51 -7.72 12.36
C CYS A 42 -2.50 -8.05 11.24
N GLY A 43 -2.40 -9.26 10.67
CA GLY A 43 -3.34 -9.76 9.67
C GLY A 43 -4.78 -9.85 10.18
N ARG A 44 -4.99 -10.27 11.43
CA ARG A 44 -6.32 -10.34 12.06
C ARG A 44 -6.92 -8.96 12.36
N ILE A 45 -6.09 -7.96 12.67
CA ILE A 45 -6.58 -6.62 12.94
C ILE A 45 -7.15 -5.97 11.66
N GLY A 46 -6.57 -6.27 10.49
CA GLY A 46 -7.16 -5.82 9.22
C GLY A 46 -6.98 -4.34 8.93
N ASP A 47 -6.15 -3.61 9.67
CA ASP A 47 -6.01 -2.15 9.57
C ASP A 47 -4.73 -1.72 8.86
N VAL A 48 -4.87 -0.72 7.99
CA VAL A 48 -3.76 -0.12 7.22
C VAL A 48 -2.78 0.60 8.14
N GLY A 49 -3.28 1.27 9.18
CA GLY A 49 -2.46 1.95 10.18
C GLY A 49 -1.54 0.96 10.92
N VAL A 50 -2.06 -0.20 11.30
CA VAL A 50 -1.27 -1.30 11.87
C VAL A 50 -0.24 -1.81 10.87
N ALA A 51 -0.62 -1.99 9.60
CA ALA A 51 0.30 -2.42 8.55
C ALA A 51 1.44 -1.39 8.32
N VAL A 52 1.17 -0.09 8.39
CA VAL A 52 2.19 0.97 8.35
C VAL A 52 3.15 0.89 9.54
N ARG A 53 2.67 0.51 10.73
CA ARG A 53 3.54 0.28 11.89
C ARG A 53 4.46 -0.93 11.67
N VAL A 54 3.98 -1.99 11.01
CA VAL A 54 4.82 -3.13 10.61
C VAL A 54 5.95 -2.69 9.68
N LEU A 55 5.66 -1.84 8.68
CA LEU A 55 6.70 -1.28 7.81
C LEU A 55 7.77 -0.54 8.61
N LYS A 56 7.37 0.36 9.51
CA LYS A 56 8.30 1.14 10.33
C LYS A 56 9.11 0.27 11.29
N LEU A 57 8.49 -0.73 11.89
CA LEU A 57 9.16 -1.69 12.77
C LEU A 57 10.22 -2.49 12.01
N VAL A 58 9.89 -2.96 10.81
CA VAL A 58 10.82 -3.74 10.00
C VAL A 58 11.94 -2.86 9.43
N ASP A 59 11.65 -1.62 9.01
CA ASP A 59 12.66 -0.64 8.58
C ASP A 59 13.71 -0.40 9.70
N TRP A 60 13.23 -0.21 10.93
CA TRP A 60 14.09 -0.04 12.10
C TRP A 60 14.91 -1.31 12.42
N LEU A 61 14.26 -2.48 12.45
CA LEU A 61 14.94 -3.76 12.75
C LEU A 61 16.03 -4.09 11.74
N VAL A 62 15.71 -3.99 10.44
CA VAL A 62 16.66 -4.32 9.37
C VAL A 62 17.82 -3.33 9.39
N SER A 63 17.55 -2.03 9.59
CA SER A 63 18.61 -1.03 9.75
C SER A 63 19.55 -1.37 10.92
N GLY A 64 19.00 -1.71 12.09
CA GLY A 64 19.79 -2.14 13.25
C GLY A 64 20.55 -3.45 13.03
N PHE A 65 19.98 -4.40 12.29
CA PHE A 65 20.68 -5.65 11.93
C PHE A 65 21.81 -5.43 10.94
N VAL A 66 21.64 -4.54 9.97
CA VAL A 66 22.73 -4.18 9.05
C VAL A 66 23.86 -3.48 9.82
N GLU A 67 23.55 -2.49 10.66
CA GLU A 67 24.53 -1.78 11.48
C GLU A 67 25.30 -2.73 12.41
N SER A 68 24.61 -3.70 13.01
CA SER A 68 25.22 -4.73 13.88
C SER A 68 25.72 -5.98 13.14
N ARG A 69 25.76 -5.98 11.80
CA ARG A 69 26.19 -7.09 10.94
C ARG A 69 25.44 -8.43 11.15
N ARG A 70 24.21 -8.40 11.66
CA ARG A 70 23.34 -9.57 11.90
C ARG A 70 22.51 -9.93 10.66
N MET A 71 23.17 -10.14 9.52
CA MET A 71 22.51 -10.37 8.23
C MET A 71 21.65 -11.64 8.19
N ARG A 72 21.98 -12.66 9.01
CA ARG A 72 21.18 -13.88 9.07
C ARG A 72 19.75 -13.62 9.57
N LYS A 73 19.56 -12.67 10.50
CA LYS A 73 18.20 -12.23 10.90
C LYS A 73 17.44 -11.55 9.76
N VAL A 74 18.12 -10.79 8.90
CA VAL A 74 17.49 -10.19 7.70
C VAL A 74 17.03 -11.27 6.73
N GLN A 75 17.85 -12.32 6.53
CA GLN A 75 17.45 -13.47 5.72
C GLN A 75 16.26 -14.21 6.32
N VAL A 76 16.28 -14.51 7.63
CA VAL A 76 15.15 -15.17 8.32
C VAL A 76 13.86 -14.35 8.18
N LEU A 77 13.93 -13.02 8.32
CA LEU A 77 12.79 -12.14 8.10
C LEU A 77 12.21 -12.34 6.69
N PHE A 78 13.06 -12.31 5.65
CA PHE A 78 12.63 -12.45 4.26
C PHE A 78 12.15 -13.86 3.91
N GLU A 79 12.72 -14.89 4.55
CA GLU A 79 12.21 -16.27 4.48
C GLU A 79 10.80 -16.36 5.09
N VAL A 80 10.58 -15.73 6.25
CA VAL A 80 9.28 -15.74 6.95
C VAL A 80 8.18 -15.08 6.14
N ILE A 81 8.47 -13.97 5.45
CA ILE A 81 7.47 -13.23 4.65
C ILE A 81 7.42 -13.67 3.19
N SER A 82 8.16 -14.72 2.81
CA SER A 82 8.18 -15.23 1.44
C SER A 82 6.79 -15.68 0.97
N PRO A 83 6.50 -15.66 -0.34
CA PRO A 83 5.22 -16.14 -0.87
C PRO A 83 4.88 -17.57 -0.41
N GLU A 84 5.87 -18.46 -0.41
CA GLU A 84 5.72 -19.87 -0.05
C GLU A 84 5.31 -20.02 1.43
N LYS A 85 5.89 -19.20 2.31
CA LYS A 85 5.48 -19.15 3.72
C LYS A 85 4.13 -18.50 3.92
N CYS A 86 3.82 -17.45 3.16
CA CYS A 86 2.51 -16.81 3.23
C CYS A 86 1.38 -17.78 2.86
N GLU A 87 1.56 -18.58 1.82
CA GLU A 87 0.56 -19.56 1.39
C GLU A 87 0.44 -20.73 2.38
N SER A 88 1.56 -21.35 2.76
CA SER A 88 1.55 -22.54 3.63
C SER A 88 1.02 -22.26 5.04
N GLU A 89 1.26 -21.06 5.57
CA GLU A 89 0.89 -20.69 6.93
C GLU A 89 -0.44 -19.92 7.02
N GLY A 90 -1.08 -19.67 5.87
CA GLY A 90 -2.35 -18.95 5.75
C GLY A 90 -2.26 -17.48 6.16
N TYR A 91 -1.17 -16.79 5.82
CA TYR A 91 -1.00 -15.39 6.19
C TYR A 91 -1.93 -14.47 5.41
N VAL A 92 -2.44 -13.46 6.11
CA VAL A 92 -2.97 -12.28 5.44
C VAL A 92 -1.79 -11.52 4.84
N LEU A 93 -1.91 -11.08 3.59
CA LEU A 93 -0.73 -10.63 2.82
C LEU A 93 -0.30 -9.19 3.13
N PHE A 94 -1.20 -8.34 3.63
CA PHE A 94 -0.88 -6.92 3.81
C PHE A 94 0.24 -6.66 4.85
N PRO A 95 0.37 -7.37 5.99
CA PRO A 95 1.51 -7.19 6.89
C PRO A 95 2.81 -7.71 6.27
N ALA A 96 2.74 -8.80 5.49
CA ALA A 96 3.91 -9.38 4.81
C ALA A 96 4.47 -8.42 3.74
N VAL A 97 3.58 -7.77 2.97
CA VAL A 97 3.98 -6.70 2.03
C VAL A 97 4.62 -5.53 2.74
N MET A 98 4.01 -5.05 3.83
CA MET A 98 4.56 -3.91 4.58
C MET A 98 5.92 -4.24 5.21
N ALA A 99 6.10 -5.47 5.68
CA ALA A 99 7.41 -5.97 6.12
C ALA A 99 8.43 -6.03 4.96
N ALA A 100 8.03 -6.52 3.78
CA ALA A 100 8.89 -6.54 2.60
C ALA A 100 9.34 -5.12 2.19
N CYS A 101 8.40 -4.17 2.14
CA CYS A 101 8.67 -2.77 1.83
C CYS A 101 9.59 -2.12 2.88
N GLY A 102 9.35 -2.36 4.17
CA GLY A 102 10.21 -1.87 5.24
C GLY A 102 11.64 -2.42 5.14
N GLY A 103 11.79 -3.71 4.85
CA GLY A 103 13.11 -4.31 4.69
C GLY A 103 13.86 -3.80 3.46
N LEU A 104 13.17 -3.66 2.32
CA LEU A 104 13.76 -3.09 1.10
C LEU A 104 14.18 -1.63 1.30
N ARG A 105 13.35 -0.83 1.99
CA ARG A 105 13.68 0.55 2.37
C ARG A 105 14.96 0.60 3.20
N ALA A 106 15.03 -0.20 4.26
CA ALA A 106 16.19 -0.25 5.15
C ALA A 106 17.47 -0.67 4.39
N LEU A 107 17.39 -1.69 3.54
CA LEU A 107 18.53 -2.11 2.71
C LEU A 107 18.96 -1.01 1.73
N ARG A 108 18.02 -0.27 1.12
CA ARG A 108 18.33 0.86 0.24
C ARG A 108 19.05 1.97 1.01
N VAL A 109 18.49 2.37 2.15
CA VAL A 109 19.08 3.42 3.00
C VAL A 109 20.47 3.02 3.47
N ALA A 110 20.63 1.77 3.92
CA ALA A 110 21.92 1.25 4.37
C ALA A 110 22.94 1.15 3.24
N SER A 111 22.52 0.75 2.03
CA SER A 111 23.39 0.70 0.85
C SER A 111 23.99 2.07 0.54
N VAL A 112 23.16 3.13 0.56
CA VAL A 112 23.62 4.51 0.34
C VAL A 112 24.48 5.00 1.50
N ARG A 113 24.00 4.84 2.75
CA ARG A 113 24.64 5.39 3.95
C ARG A 113 25.99 4.74 4.25
N HIS A 114 26.10 3.43 4.06
CA HIS A 114 27.29 2.65 4.40
C HIS A 114 28.08 2.20 3.17
N ARG A 115 27.69 2.62 1.95
CA ARG A 115 28.29 2.21 0.68
C ARG A 115 28.39 0.69 0.55
N LEU A 116 27.34 0.00 0.97
CA LEU A 116 27.24 -1.45 0.93
C LEU A 116 26.54 -1.90 -0.35
N ASP A 117 27.12 -2.90 -1.01
CA ASP A 117 26.45 -3.63 -2.07
C ASP A 117 25.88 -4.94 -1.52
N PHE A 118 24.54 -4.99 -1.44
CA PHE A 118 23.84 -6.21 -1.08
C PHE A 118 23.67 -7.09 -2.31
N ALA A 119 23.92 -8.39 -2.14
CA ALA A 119 23.66 -9.35 -3.21
C ALA A 119 22.21 -9.24 -3.71
N PRO A 120 21.96 -9.23 -5.04
CA PRO A 120 20.61 -9.11 -5.59
C PRO A 120 19.63 -10.14 -5.03
N ARG A 121 20.11 -11.36 -4.75
CA ARG A 121 19.34 -12.46 -4.13
C ARG A 121 18.71 -12.08 -2.78
N LEU A 122 19.32 -11.16 -2.03
CA LEU A 122 18.76 -10.70 -0.75
C LEU A 122 17.46 -9.92 -0.94
N LYS A 123 17.32 -9.19 -2.06
CA LYS A 123 16.11 -8.41 -2.39
C LYS A 123 15.04 -9.24 -3.09
N GLU A 124 15.40 -10.43 -3.58
CA GLU A 124 14.52 -11.27 -4.40
C GLU A 124 13.26 -11.71 -3.62
N ALA A 125 13.43 -12.25 -2.41
CA ALA A 125 12.32 -12.72 -1.59
C ALA A 125 11.28 -11.61 -1.28
N PRO A 126 11.65 -10.44 -0.72
CA PRO A 126 10.68 -9.38 -0.45
C PRO A 126 10.05 -8.82 -1.73
N GLU A 127 10.79 -8.72 -2.84
CA GLU A 127 10.19 -8.32 -4.13
C GLU A 127 9.17 -9.36 -4.64
N ARG A 128 9.46 -10.67 -4.52
CA ARG A 128 8.50 -11.73 -4.85
C ARG A 128 7.24 -11.66 -3.99
N THR A 129 7.36 -11.35 -2.71
CA THR A 129 6.21 -11.13 -1.81
C THR A 129 5.33 -9.97 -2.29
N ILE A 130 5.93 -8.84 -2.68
CA ILE A 130 5.18 -7.69 -3.21
C ILE A 130 4.44 -8.07 -4.50
N ARG A 131 5.11 -8.74 -5.44
CA ARG A 131 4.48 -9.20 -6.71
C ARG A 131 3.34 -10.18 -6.45
N PHE A 132 3.54 -11.12 -5.54
CA PHE A 132 2.55 -12.11 -5.15
C PHE A 132 1.29 -11.46 -4.58
N ALA A 133 1.46 -10.52 -3.64
CA ALA A 133 0.35 -9.77 -3.07
C ALA A 133 -0.36 -8.88 -4.10
N ALA A 134 0.39 -8.21 -4.97
CA ALA A 134 -0.17 -7.39 -6.04
C ALA A 134 -1.05 -8.22 -7.00
N ARG A 135 -0.60 -9.42 -7.36
CA ARG A 135 -1.40 -10.38 -8.16
C ARG A 135 -2.68 -10.77 -7.44
N ARG A 136 -2.59 -11.12 -6.17
CA ARG A 136 -3.75 -11.47 -5.32
C ARG A 136 -4.77 -10.33 -5.24
N ALA A 137 -4.31 -9.08 -5.09
CA ALA A 137 -5.18 -7.91 -4.99
C ALA A 137 -5.82 -7.50 -6.33
N ALA A 138 -5.04 -7.52 -7.41
CA ALA A 138 -5.45 -6.94 -8.70
C ALA A 138 -6.11 -7.93 -9.66
N VAL A 139 -5.77 -9.23 -9.56
CA VAL A 139 -6.20 -10.26 -10.52
C VAL A 139 -7.21 -11.23 -9.90
N GLU A 140 -6.96 -11.67 -8.67
CA GLU A 140 -7.73 -12.74 -8.02
C GLU A 140 -8.78 -12.20 -7.04
N GLY A 141 -8.59 -10.99 -6.54
CA GLY A 141 -9.44 -10.38 -5.53
C GLY A 141 -10.83 -10.02 -6.04
N ARG A 142 -11.86 -10.30 -5.23
CA ARG A 142 -13.23 -9.83 -5.51
C ARG A 142 -13.33 -8.33 -5.22
N PRO A 143 -14.03 -7.54 -6.06
CA PRO A 143 -14.08 -6.08 -5.92
C PRO A 143 -14.55 -5.57 -4.54
N ASP A 144 -15.43 -6.31 -3.87
CA ASP A 144 -16.10 -5.92 -2.63
C ASP A 144 -15.51 -6.59 -1.36
N ASP A 145 -14.28 -7.11 -1.46
CA ASP A 145 -13.58 -7.73 -0.33
C ASP A 145 -12.76 -6.69 0.45
N ASP A 146 -13.13 -6.43 1.71
CA ASP A 146 -12.41 -5.49 2.57
C ASP A 146 -10.92 -5.81 2.70
N GLN A 147 -10.54 -7.10 2.72
CA GLN A 147 -9.14 -7.49 2.77
C GLN A 147 -8.39 -7.11 1.49
N ARG A 148 -9.05 -7.19 0.33
CA ARG A 148 -8.49 -6.74 -0.94
C ARG A 148 -8.25 -5.23 -0.91
N ARG A 149 -9.19 -4.43 -0.39
CA ARG A 149 -9.06 -2.96 -0.31
C ARG A 149 -7.86 -2.56 0.55
N VAL A 150 -7.72 -3.18 1.72
CA VAL A 150 -6.56 -2.99 2.61
C VAL A 150 -5.27 -3.42 1.91
N LEU A 151 -5.28 -4.55 1.19
CA LEU A 151 -4.09 -5.03 0.47
C LEU A 151 -3.67 -4.07 -0.66
N LEU A 152 -4.62 -3.55 -1.45
CA LEU A 152 -4.34 -2.53 -2.48
C LEU A 152 -3.67 -1.30 -1.87
N GLN A 153 -4.23 -0.78 -0.77
CA GLN A 153 -3.69 0.36 -0.05
C GLN A 153 -2.27 0.05 0.48
N CYS A 154 -2.05 -1.10 1.10
CA CYS A 154 -0.73 -1.48 1.62
C CYS A 154 0.32 -1.67 0.53
N VAL A 155 -0.02 -2.26 -0.62
CA VAL A 155 0.93 -2.36 -1.75
C VAL A 155 1.28 -0.97 -2.27
N ALA A 156 0.28 -0.11 -2.53
CA ALA A 156 0.51 1.23 -3.04
C ALA A 156 1.36 2.08 -2.08
N LEU A 157 0.96 2.16 -0.81
CA LEU A 157 1.67 2.91 0.22
C LEU A 157 3.05 2.33 0.54
N GLY A 158 3.19 1.01 0.54
CA GLY A 158 4.48 0.36 0.79
C GLY A 158 5.51 0.71 -0.30
N LEU A 159 5.07 0.74 -1.55
CA LEU A 159 5.92 1.06 -2.71
C LEU A 159 6.44 2.51 -2.69
N THR A 160 5.65 3.48 -2.22
CA THR A 160 6.12 4.87 -2.09
C THR A 160 7.28 4.99 -1.10
N GLN A 161 7.36 4.07 -0.13
CA GLN A 161 8.36 4.09 0.93
C GLN A 161 9.60 3.24 0.59
N CYS A 162 9.43 2.07 -0.05
CA CYS A 162 10.54 1.15 -0.33
C CYS A 162 11.40 1.53 -1.53
N GLY A 163 10.91 2.43 -2.39
CA GLY A 163 11.63 2.92 -3.57
C GLY A 163 11.47 1.98 -4.77
N PRO A 164 12.35 2.09 -5.78
CA PRO A 164 12.20 1.37 -7.03
C PRO A 164 12.23 -0.15 -6.80
N VAL A 165 11.21 -0.84 -7.30
CA VAL A 165 11.15 -2.30 -7.42
C VAL A 165 11.15 -2.68 -8.89
N ALA A 166 11.64 -3.87 -9.22
CA ALA A 166 11.64 -4.31 -10.61
C ALA A 166 10.23 -4.34 -11.20
N SER A 167 10.11 -3.89 -12.46
CA SER A 167 8.84 -3.79 -13.19
C SER A 167 8.07 -5.11 -13.18
N ASN A 168 6.77 -5.04 -12.92
CA ASN A 168 5.88 -6.20 -12.97
C ASN A 168 4.44 -5.80 -13.26
N ASP A 169 3.79 -6.50 -14.19
CA ASP A 169 2.42 -6.20 -14.63
C ASP A 169 1.40 -6.24 -13.47
N SER A 170 1.55 -7.19 -12.55
CA SER A 170 0.61 -7.29 -11.41
C SER A 170 0.79 -6.12 -10.45
N VAL A 171 2.02 -5.64 -10.26
CA VAL A 171 2.32 -4.45 -9.47
C VAL A 171 1.75 -3.21 -10.14
N LEU A 172 1.99 -3.02 -11.44
CA LEU A 172 1.43 -1.90 -12.20
C LEU A 172 -0.09 -1.87 -12.13
N ARG A 173 -0.75 -3.01 -12.35
CA ARG A 173 -2.21 -3.13 -12.22
C ARG A 173 -2.68 -2.86 -10.80
N CYS A 174 -2.02 -3.39 -9.78
CA CYS A 174 -2.37 -3.16 -8.38
C CYS A 174 -2.28 -1.68 -7.99
N VAL A 175 -1.22 -0.99 -8.41
CA VAL A 175 -1.03 0.45 -8.14
C VAL A 175 -2.10 1.27 -8.86
N LEU A 176 -2.40 0.95 -10.13
CA LEU A 176 -3.51 1.59 -10.85
C LEU A 176 -4.82 1.41 -10.09
N MET A 177 -5.14 0.18 -9.69
CA MET A 177 -6.38 -0.12 -8.96
C MET A 177 -6.46 0.61 -7.63
N ALA A 178 -5.38 0.67 -6.86
CA ALA A 178 -5.32 1.43 -5.62
C ALA A 178 -5.57 2.93 -5.86
N LEU A 179 -4.93 3.52 -6.88
CA LEU A 179 -5.17 4.93 -7.25
C LEU A 179 -6.65 5.17 -7.57
N LEU A 180 -7.23 4.29 -8.38
CA LEU A 180 -8.58 4.47 -8.92
C LEU A 180 -9.70 4.16 -7.92
N GLU A 181 -9.50 3.19 -7.03
CA GLU A 181 -10.54 2.67 -6.13
C GLU A 181 -10.40 3.18 -4.70
N GLU A 182 -9.19 3.53 -4.27
CA GLU A 182 -8.88 3.79 -2.85
C GLU A 182 -8.36 5.21 -2.61
N LEU A 183 -7.40 5.69 -3.41
CA LEU A 183 -6.78 7.01 -3.19
C LEU A 183 -7.57 8.14 -3.87
N LEU A 184 -8.12 7.87 -5.06
CA LEU A 184 -8.95 8.80 -5.83
C LEU A 184 -10.28 8.11 -6.19
N PRO A 185 -11.14 7.79 -5.20
CA PRO A 185 -12.41 7.07 -5.40
C PRO A 185 -13.49 7.98 -5.99
N LEU A 186 -13.13 8.77 -7.01
CA LEU A 186 -13.98 9.74 -7.68
C LEU A 186 -15.28 9.11 -8.20
N PRO A 187 -15.30 7.90 -8.80
CA PRO A 187 -16.56 7.27 -9.22
C PRO A 187 -17.52 6.99 -8.07
N ARG A 188 -16.99 6.64 -6.87
CA ARG A 188 -17.81 6.39 -5.68
C ARG A 188 -18.38 7.70 -5.13
N LEU A 189 -17.54 8.74 -5.03
CA LEU A 189 -17.93 10.06 -4.56
C LEU A 189 -18.98 10.71 -5.49
N LEU A 190 -18.83 10.56 -6.81
CA LEU A 190 -19.78 11.07 -7.80
C LEU A 190 -21.11 10.29 -7.80
N ARG A 191 -21.08 8.98 -7.56
CA ARG A 191 -22.33 8.20 -7.48
C ARG A 191 -23.18 8.63 -6.28
N ILE A 192 -22.56 9.09 -5.19
CA ILE A 192 -23.25 9.60 -4.01
C ILE A 192 -23.88 10.97 -4.30
N SER A 193 -23.23 11.83 -5.09
CA SER A 193 -23.77 13.15 -5.44
C SER A 193 -24.94 13.09 -6.45
N VAL A 194 -24.97 12.09 -7.35
CA VAL A 194 -26.01 11.95 -8.38
C VAL A 194 -27.26 11.20 -7.88
N LYS A 195 -27.15 10.34 -6.86
CA LYS A 195 -28.25 9.44 -6.44
C LYS A 195 -29.27 10.01 -5.45
N SER A 196 -29.20 11.27 -5.03
CA SER A 196 -30.13 11.78 -4.02
C SER A 196 -31.00 12.94 -4.50
N PRO A 197 -32.33 12.80 -4.42
CA PRO A 197 -33.28 13.90 -4.63
C PRO A 197 -33.40 14.85 -3.41
N ASP A 198 -32.86 14.49 -2.24
CA ASP A 198 -32.99 15.29 -1.01
C ASP A 198 -31.73 16.11 -0.68
N GLY A 199 -31.93 17.37 -0.28
CA GLY A 199 -30.87 18.36 0.02
C GLY A 199 -29.85 17.93 1.09
N ASN A 200 -30.20 16.99 1.98
CA ASN A 200 -29.29 16.44 3.00
C ASN A 200 -28.13 15.62 2.40
N SER A 201 -28.29 15.06 1.20
CA SER A 201 -27.23 14.22 0.61
C SER A 201 -26.13 15.00 -0.09
N ALA A 202 -26.41 16.22 -0.57
CA ALA A 202 -25.38 17.07 -1.14
C ALA A 202 -24.37 17.49 -0.06
N GLU A 203 -24.88 17.77 1.15
CA GLU A 203 -24.06 18.08 2.32
C GLU A 203 -23.30 16.84 2.83
N LEU A 204 -23.94 15.66 2.84
CA LEU A 204 -23.26 14.40 3.14
C LEU A 204 -22.12 14.10 2.14
N ALA A 205 -22.36 14.26 0.84
CA ALA A 205 -21.36 14.06 -0.20
C ALA A 205 -20.20 15.04 -0.05
N LYS A 206 -20.51 16.31 0.21
CA LYS A 206 -19.49 17.34 0.49
C LYS A 206 -18.64 16.99 1.70
N ASN A 207 -19.25 16.56 2.81
CA ASN A 207 -18.53 16.18 4.03
C ASN A 207 -17.63 14.95 3.80
N GLN A 208 -18.09 13.96 3.05
CA GLN A 208 -17.28 12.80 2.68
C GLN A 208 -16.11 13.16 1.75
N VAL A 209 -16.33 14.06 0.79
CA VAL A 209 -15.25 14.57 -0.09
C VAL A 209 -14.20 15.31 0.73
N MET A 210 -14.62 16.21 1.62
CA MET A 210 -13.69 16.96 2.49
C MET A 210 -12.91 16.00 3.41
N GLN A 211 -13.59 15.06 4.05
CA GLN A 211 -12.93 14.04 4.88
C GLN A 211 -11.92 13.20 4.07
N HIS A 212 -12.25 12.86 2.82
CA HIS A 212 -11.34 12.12 1.95
C HIS A 212 -10.11 12.94 1.55
N GLN A 213 -10.29 14.24 1.24
CA GLN A 213 -9.18 15.14 0.91
C GLN A 213 -8.20 15.30 2.07
N ASP A 214 -8.69 15.28 3.31
CA ASP A 214 -7.84 15.33 4.50
C ASP A 214 -7.18 14.00 4.85
N SER A 215 -7.64 12.89 4.25
CA SER A 215 -7.14 11.54 4.51
C SER A 215 -5.68 11.35 4.08
N VAL A 216 -4.98 10.44 4.76
CA VAL A 216 -3.62 10.05 4.40
C VAL A 216 -3.57 9.44 3.00
N LEU A 217 -4.60 8.67 2.62
CA LEU A 217 -4.67 8.03 1.30
C LEU A 217 -4.67 9.05 0.17
N PHE A 218 -5.44 10.14 0.30
CA PHE A 218 -5.45 11.20 -0.70
C PHE A 218 -4.10 11.93 -0.78
N LYS A 219 -3.48 12.22 0.37
CA LYS A 219 -2.16 12.87 0.44
C LYS A 219 -1.05 12.04 -0.21
N GLU A 220 -1.19 10.72 -0.21
CA GLU A 220 -0.25 9.79 -0.84
C GLU A 220 -0.52 9.55 -2.34
N ALA A 221 -1.57 10.14 -2.92
CA ALA A 221 -1.91 9.93 -4.34
C ALA A 221 -0.81 10.39 -5.30
N GLY A 222 -0.13 11.51 -4.99
CA GLY A 222 1.00 12.01 -5.79
C GLY A 222 2.17 11.01 -5.82
N PRO A 223 2.75 10.64 -4.65
CA PRO A 223 3.78 9.61 -4.56
C PRO A 223 3.40 8.28 -5.21
N VAL A 224 2.15 7.82 -5.05
CA VAL A 224 1.69 6.57 -5.69
C VAL A 224 1.60 6.73 -7.21
N THR A 225 1.22 7.89 -7.72
CA THR A 225 1.24 8.18 -9.16
C THR A 225 2.66 8.12 -9.73
N TRP A 226 3.65 8.61 -8.98
CA TRP A 226 5.06 8.47 -9.39
C TRP A 226 5.47 6.99 -9.50
N VAL A 227 5.05 6.14 -8.55
CA VAL A 227 5.28 4.68 -8.62
C VAL A 227 4.62 4.09 -9.86
N LEU A 228 3.38 4.50 -10.19
CA LEU A 228 2.67 4.07 -11.39
C LEU A 228 3.47 4.41 -12.65
N CYS A 229 3.91 5.66 -12.80
CA CYS A 229 4.67 6.12 -13.97
C CYS A 229 5.98 5.34 -14.12
N ASN A 230 6.68 5.09 -13.01
CA ASN A 230 7.91 4.32 -13.03
C ASN A 230 7.68 2.84 -13.40
N GLN A 231 6.56 2.21 -13.00
CA GLN A 231 6.24 0.86 -13.46
C GLN A 231 5.79 0.86 -14.93
N TYR A 232 5.05 1.89 -15.37
CA TYR A 232 4.54 2.03 -16.73
C TYR A 232 5.65 2.21 -17.77
N SER A 233 6.71 2.97 -17.44
CA SER A 233 7.83 3.22 -18.37
C SER A 233 8.57 1.94 -18.78
N PHE A 234 8.55 0.91 -17.94
CA PHE A 234 9.16 -0.40 -18.18
C PHE A 234 8.12 -1.50 -18.48
N ALA A 235 6.87 -1.15 -18.74
CA ALA A 235 5.81 -2.12 -19.03
C ALA A 235 5.81 -2.54 -20.51
N ASP A 236 5.30 -3.74 -20.78
CA ASP A 236 5.03 -4.18 -22.15
C ASP A 236 3.79 -3.49 -22.75
N GLU A 237 3.67 -3.51 -24.07
CA GLU A 237 2.56 -2.84 -24.79
C GLU A 237 1.19 -3.36 -24.38
N LYS A 238 1.07 -4.66 -24.09
CA LYS A 238 -0.19 -5.27 -23.64
C LYS A 238 -0.64 -4.70 -22.29
N THR A 239 0.30 -4.48 -21.39
CA THR A 239 0.02 -3.95 -20.05
C THR A 239 -0.22 -2.46 -20.11
N LYS A 240 0.46 -1.72 -21.00
CA LYS A 240 0.15 -0.31 -21.28
C LYS A 240 -1.27 -0.14 -21.81
N ASP A 241 -1.66 -0.93 -22.82
CA ASP A 241 -3.02 -0.90 -23.39
C ASP A 241 -4.10 -1.15 -22.33
N TYR A 242 -3.84 -2.07 -21.38
CA TYR A 242 -4.73 -2.28 -20.25
C TYR A 242 -4.87 -1.04 -19.37
N VAL A 243 -3.75 -0.38 -19.01
CA VAL A 243 -3.75 0.82 -18.17
C VAL A 243 -4.51 1.94 -18.87
N GLU A 244 -4.22 2.18 -20.15
CA GLU A 244 -4.88 3.20 -20.97
C GLU A 244 -6.37 2.93 -21.15
N THR A 245 -6.75 1.70 -21.46
CA THR A 245 -8.15 1.30 -21.63
C THR A 245 -8.92 1.48 -20.32
N ARG A 246 -8.33 1.11 -19.18
CA ARG A 246 -8.98 1.26 -17.88
C ARG A 246 -9.10 2.72 -17.45
N GLN A 247 -8.12 3.56 -17.77
CA GLN A 247 -8.22 5.02 -17.63
C GLN A 247 -9.33 5.60 -18.53
N ARG A 248 -9.41 5.17 -19.79
CA ARG A 248 -10.48 5.58 -20.73
C ARG A 248 -11.86 5.13 -20.27
N LEU A 249 -11.99 3.92 -19.73
CA LEU A 249 -13.25 3.40 -19.20
C LEU A 249 -13.73 4.16 -17.97
N GLN A 250 -12.79 4.58 -17.11
CA GLN A 250 -13.14 5.59 -16.13
C GLN A 250 -13.64 6.83 -16.85
N ASN A 251 -12.82 7.49 -17.69
CA ASN A 251 -13.12 8.74 -18.42
C ASN A 251 -14.44 8.77 -19.21
N THR A 252 -14.86 7.65 -19.79
CA THR A 252 -16.13 7.51 -20.53
C THR A 252 -17.34 7.33 -19.60
N GLY A 253 -17.16 6.72 -18.42
CA GLY A 253 -18.17 6.75 -17.35
C GLY A 253 -18.51 8.18 -16.88
N TRP A 254 -17.58 9.15 -17.03
CA TRP A 254 -17.81 10.58 -16.73
C TRP A 254 -18.61 11.30 -17.83
N MET A 255 -18.60 10.79 -19.07
CA MET A 255 -19.32 11.39 -20.19
C MET A 255 -20.78 10.97 -20.26
N GLN A 256 -21.17 9.86 -19.61
CA GLN A 256 -22.53 9.32 -19.68
C GLN A 256 -23.47 9.76 -18.54
N THR A 257 -23.06 10.60 -17.59
CA THR A 257 -24.00 11.22 -16.62
C THR A 257 -24.56 12.53 -17.18
N PRO A 258 -25.86 12.59 -17.55
CA PRO A 258 -26.50 13.84 -17.90
C PRO A 258 -26.85 14.60 -16.61
N GLN A 259 -26.57 15.90 -16.61
CA GLN A 259 -26.87 16.88 -15.55
C GLN A 259 -25.88 16.92 -14.38
N GLY A 260 -24.95 17.88 -14.46
CA GLY A 260 -23.98 18.24 -13.42
C GLY A 260 -22.96 19.21 -14.03
N GLY A 261 -22.93 20.44 -13.53
CA GLY A 261 -22.39 21.65 -14.19
C GLY A 261 -21.01 21.51 -14.85
N SER A 262 -20.89 22.17 -16.01
CA SER A 262 -19.71 22.23 -16.89
C SER A 262 -18.41 22.68 -16.20
N SER A 263 -18.47 23.47 -15.11
CA SER A 263 -17.28 23.92 -14.39
C SER A 263 -16.55 22.82 -13.59
N GLN A 264 -17.25 21.84 -13.02
CA GLN A 264 -16.60 20.78 -12.24
C GLN A 264 -15.90 19.75 -13.14
N ARG A 265 -16.42 19.53 -14.35
CA ARG A 265 -15.83 18.63 -15.36
C ARG A 265 -14.49 19.13 -15.87
N LEU A 266 -14.36 20.45 -16.07
CA LEU A 266 -13.13 21.09 -16.54
C LEU A 266 -12.04 21.09 -15.45
N LEU A 267 -12.40 21.33 -14.19
CA LEU A 267 -11.45 21.36 -13.09
C LEU A 267 -10.83 19.98 -12.82
N LEU A 268 -11.63 18.90 -12.81
CA LEU A 268 -11.13 17.53 -12.56
C LEU A 268 -10.35 16.94 -13.75
N GLY A 269 -10.80 17.22 -14.99
CA GLY A 269 -10.05 16.83 -16.20
C GLY A 269 -8.75 17.61 -16.37
N SER A 270 -8.73 18.88 -16.00
CA SER A 270 -7.52 19.70 -15.92
C SER A 270 -6.57 19.23 -14.82
N TRP A 271 -7.10 18.83 -13.65
CA TRP A 271 -6.29 18.35 -12.54
C TRP A 271 -5.60 17.02 -12.87
N TRP A 272 -6.30 16.09 -13.54
CA TRP A 272 -5.72 14.82 -13.97
C TRP A 272 -4.73 14.98 -15.12
N ASN A 273 -5.02 15.84 -16.10
CA ASN A 273 -4.06 16.16 -17.16
C ASN A 273 -2.82 16.87 -16.60
N SER A 274 -2.95 17.72 -15.58
CA SER A 274 -1.79 18.27 -14.86
C SER A 274 -1.04 17.21 -14.04
N LEU A 275 -1.71 16.19 -13.49
CA LEU A 275 -1.05 15.11 -12.75
C LEU A 275 -0.28 14.14 -13.67
N VAL A 276 -0.78 13.92 -14.89
CA VAL A 276 -0.23 12.98 -15.87
C VAL A 276 0.80 13.63 -16.81
N TRP A 277 0.73 14.94 -17.05
CA TRP A 277 1.59 15.64 -18.02
C TRP A 277 2.58 16.66 -17.43
N ASN A 278 2.57 16.93 -16.12
CA ASN A 278 3.58 17.80 -15.45
C ASN A 278 4.53 17.04 -14.48
N ILE A 279 4.77 15.75 -14.71
CA ILE A 279 5.91 14.99 -14.17
C ILE A 279 6.71 14.48 -15.36
#